data_AF-A0A1F3FI93-F1
#
_entry.id   AF-A0A1F3FI93-F1
#
_cell.length_a   1.000
_cell.length_b   1.000
_cell.length_c   1.000
_cell.angle_alpha   90.00
_cell.angle_beta   90.00
_cell.angle_gamma   90.00
#
_symmetry.space_group_name_H-M   'P 1'
#
loop_
_entity.id
_entity.type
_entity.pdbx_description
1 polymer ?
#
loop_
_entity_poly.entity_id
_entity_poly.type
_entity_poly.pdbx_seq_one_letter_code
_entity_poly.pdbx_strand_id
1 'polypeptide(L)'
;MALLFNSEIYRIELLKDTSGLIKINGASKFSTFFIALAGYPFVAIMSYLFLYLLKLELYLVILYLILFVAIINITFWVRNVYGIIWIILFSALSVLVIYNENDLIIAIFTITISCIMLIETFISNYNLIKIAYKSPGNAGDATLLKSSTYIPSILWALLFLFFSLYFAYLSLKLFL
;
A
#
# COMPACT_ATOMS: atom_id res chain seq x y z
N MET A 1 -6.58 4.42 9.61
CA MET A 1 -7.85 5.17 9.44
C MET A 1 -8.98 4.65 10.32
N ALA A 2 -9.26 3.35 10.38
CA ALA A 2 -10.39 2.83 11.18
C ALA A 2 -10.34 3.12 12.69
N LEU A 3 -9.14 3.20 13.29
CA LEU A 3 -8.93 3.62 14.68
C LEU A 3 -9.48 5.02 14.97
N LEU A 4 -9.51 5.92 13.97
CA LEU A 4 -10.05 7.28 14.11
C LEU A 4 -11.59 7.31 14.09
N PHE A 5 -12.24 6.26 13.60
CA PHE A 5 -13.69 6.19 13.43
C PHE A 5 -14.38 5.27 14.43
N ASN A 6 -13.71 4.91 15.54
CA ASN A 6 -14.24 3.99 16.56
C ASN A 6 -14.71 2.63 16.01
N SER A 7 -14.27 2.26 14.80
CA SER A 7 -14.46 0.93 14.23
C SER A 7 -13.26 0.07 14.62
N GLU A 8 -13.52 -1.00 15.37
CA GLU A 8 -12.48 -1.94 15.74
C GLU A 8 -12.02 -2.73 14.50
N ILE A 9 -10.88 -2.34 13.90
CA ILE A 9 -10.12 -3.28 13.08
C ILE A 9 -9.61 -4.33 14.05
N TYR A 10 -10.26 -5.47 14.08
CA TYR A 10 -9.85 -6.56 14.94
C TYR A 10 -8.62 -7.27 14.37
N ARG A 11 -8.47 -7.32 13.03
CA ARG A 11 -7.38 -8.07 12.42
C ARG A 11 -7.11 -7.71 10.95
N ILE A 12 -5.83 -7.51 10.61
CA ILE A 12 -5.34 -7.64 9.22
C ILE A 12 -4.58 -8.96 9.11
N GLU A 13 -4.97 -9.81 8.16
CA GLU A 13 -4.31 -11.07 7.81
C GLU A 13 -3.64 -10.92 6.45
N LEU A 14 -2.31 -11.05 6.42
CA LEU A 14 -1.54 -11.18 5.17
C LEU A 14 -1.54 -12.64 4.72
N LEU A 15 -2.15 -12.93 3.56
CA LEU A 15 -2.23 -14.27 2.99
C LEU A 15 -0.99 -14.57 2.11
N LYS A 16 -0.76 -15.86 1.86
CA LYS A 16 0.39 -16.34 1.07
C LYS A 16 0.33 -15.95 -0.41
N ASP A 17 -0.86 -15.60 -0.90
CA ASP A 17 -1.12 -15.11 -2.25
C ASP A 17 -0.94 -13.58 -2.37
N THR A 18 -0.19 -12.99 -1.43
CA THR A 18 0.06 -11.55 -1.28
C THR A 18 -1.18 -10.68 -1.10
N SER A 19 -2.35 -11.29 -0.90
CA SER A 19 -3.58 -10.57 -0.58
C SER A 19 -3.66 -10.22 0.91
N GLY A 20 -4.34 -9.12 1.22
CA GLY A 20 -4.64 -8.71 2.59
C GLY A 20 -6.13 -8.88 2.87
N LEU A 21 -6.48 -9.58 3.95
CA LEU A 21 -7.85 -9.62 4.47
C LEU A 21 -7.96 -8.72 5.70
N ILE A 22 -8.88 -7.76 5.64
CA ILE A 22 -9.20 -6.89 6.77
C ILE A 22 -10.53 -7.38 7.37
N LYS A 23 -10.51 -7.81 8.63
CA LYS A 23 -11.71 -8.15 9.40
C LYS A 23 -12.08 -6.97 10.30
N ILE A 24 -13.23 -6.36 10.03
CA ILE A 24 -13.74 -5.20 10.75
C ILE A 24 -15.07 -5.57 11.40
N ASN A 25 -15.22 -5.36 12.72
CA ASN A 25 -16.50 -5.49 13.41
C ASN A 25 -17.09 -4.09 13.64
N GLY A 26 -18.41 -3.95 13.44
CA GLY A 26 -19.14 -2.74 13.83
C GLY A 26 -18.84 -1.46 13.03
N ALA A 27 -18.17 -1.54 11.88
CA ALA A 27 -17.91 -0.35 11.06
C ALA A 27 -19.18 0.21 10.43
N SER A 28 -19.43 1.50 10.67
CA SER A 28 -20.48 2.25 9.97
C SER A 28 -20.17 2.32 8.47
N LYS A 29 -21.21 2.48 7.63
CA LYS A 29 -21.04 2.66 6.17
C LYS A 29 -20.02 3.76 5.82
N PHE A 30 -19.96 4.81 6.63
CA PHE A 30 -19.02 5.92 6.49
C PHE A 30 -17.58 5.50 6.79
N SER A 31 -17.33 4.78 7.89
CA SER A 31 -15.98 4.26 8.20
C SER A 31 -15.50 3.30 7.11
N THR A 32 -16.35 2.38 6.67
CA THR A 32 -16.06 1.43 5.59
C THR A 32 -15.67 2.13 4.29
N PHE A 33 -16.34 3.23 3.95
CA PHE A 33 -16.01 4.04 2.78
C PHE A 33 -14.56 4.57 2.85
N PHE A 34 -14.17 5.23 3.94
CA PHE A 34 -12.82 5.78 4.07
C PHE A 34 -11.75 4.70 4.15
N ILE A 35 -12.03 3.57 4.78
CA ILE A 35 -11.08 2.45 4.87
C ILE A 35 -10.81 1.87 3.48
N ALA A 36 -11.87 1.57 2.73
CA ALA A 36 -11.75 1.01 1.39
C ALA A 36 -11.17 2.01 0.39
N LEU A 37 -11.41 3.32 0.58
CA LEU A 37 -10.85 4.35 -0.26
C LEU A 37 -9.35 4.57 -0.03
N ALA A 38 -8.85 4.38 1.20
CA ALA A 38 -7.50 4.80 1.56
C ALA A 38 -6.38 3.92 0.94
N GLY A 39 -6.63 2.62 0.73
CA GLY A 39 -5.60 1.65 0.36
C GLY A 39 -4.84 2.01 -0.92
N TYR A 40 -5.53 2.03 -2.06
CA TYR A 40 -4.90 2.24 -3.37
C TYR A 40 -4.28 3.64 -3.54
N PRO A 41 -4.95 4.75 -3.16
CA PRO A 41 -4.36 6.08 -3.20
C PRO A 41 -3.12 6.21 -2.33
N PHE A 42 -3.10 5.58 -1.14
CA PHE A 42 -1.95 5.64 -0.24
C PHE A 42 -0.70 5.03 -0.87
N VAL A 43 -0.82 3.87 -1.52
CA VAL A 43 0.33 3.24 -2.18
C VAL A 43 0.84 4.10 -3.35
N ALA A 44 -0.06 4.71 -4.12
CA ALA A 44 0.30 5.60 -5.23
C ALA A 44 1.00 6.89 -4.76
N ILE A 45 0.53 7.48 -3.65
CA ILE A 45 1.17 8.66 -3.05
C ILE A 45 2.55 8.29 -2.48
N MET A 46 2.66 7.15 -1.82
CA MET A 46 3.93 6.69 -1.23
C MET A 46 4.96 6.34 -2.30
N SER A 47 4.57 5.71 -3.41
CA SER A 47 5.50 5.43 -4.51
C SER A 47 6.04 6.72 -5.14
N TYR A 48 5.18 7.73 -5.34
CA TYR A 48 5.61 9.05 -5.78
C TYR A 48 6.54 9.73 -4.77
N LEU A 49 6.20 9.69 -3.47
CA LEU A 49 7.03 10.26 -2.41
C LEU A 49 8.44 9.64 -2.41
N PHE A 50 8.54 8.32 -2.58
CA PHE A 50 9.84 7.64 -2.62
C PHE A 50 10.66 8.07 -3.84
N LEU A 51 10.05 8.14 -5.02
CA LEU A 51 10.72 8.63 -6.24
C LEU A 51 11.13 10.11 -6.11
N TYR A 52 10.33 10.92 -5.43
CA TYR A 52 10.68 12.31 -5.11
C TYR A 52 11.88 12.40 -4.16
N LEU A 53 11.91 11.58 -3.10
CA LEU A 53 13.05 11.51 -2.18
C LEU A 53 14.31 10.98 -2.87
N LEU A 54 14.18 10.03 -3.81
CA LEU A 54 15.29 9.56 -4.65
C LEU A 54 15.87 10.70 -5.51
N LYS A 55 15.01 11.55 -6.11
CA LYS A 55 15.47 12.72 -6.86
C LYS A 55 16.27 13.69 -5.99
N LEU A 56 15.94 13.78 -4.70
CA LEU A 56 16.67 14.60 -3.72
C LEU A 56 17.89 13.86 -3.12
N GLU A 57 18.19 12.65 -3.56
CA GLU A 57 19.27 11.79 -3.04
C GLU A 57 19.13 11.46 -1.54
N LEU A 58 17.90 11.55 -1.00
CA LEU A 58 17.59 11.30 0.41
C LEU A 58 17.31 9.80 0.67
N TYR A 59 18.27 8.94 0.32
CA TYR A 59 18.11 7.48 0.37
C TYR A 59 17.84 6.94 1.78
N LEU A 60 18.57 7.43 2.78
CA LEU A 60 18.39 7.03 4.18
C LEU A 60 17.00 7.38 4.71
N VAL A 61 16.44 8.52 4.29
CA VAL A 61 15.08 8.93 4.68
C VAL A 61 14.04 7.93 4.21
N ILE A 62 14.20 7.38 3.00
CA ILE A 62 13.32 6.33 2.46
C ILE A 62 13.36 5.09 3.36
N LEU A 63 14.57 4.64 3.76
CA LEU A 63 14.72 3.48 4.64
C LEU A 63 14.11 3.71 6.02
N TYR A 64 14.31 4.89 6.61
CA TYR A 64 13.69 5.22 7.89
C TYR A 64 12.16 5.28 7.80
N LEU A 65 11.60 5.79 6.71
CA LEU A 65 10.15 5.78 6.47
C LEU A 65 9.61 4.34 6.35
N ILE A 66 10.31 3.47 5.62
CA ILE A 66 9.94 2.05 5.49
C ILE A 66 9.93 1.38 6.87
N LEU A 67 11.00 1.56 7.66
CA LEU A 67 11.09 0.98 9.00
C LEU A 67 10.03 1.54 9.95
N PHE A 68 9.76 2.84 9.89
CA PHE A 68 8.71 3.48 10.67
C PHE A 68 7.32 2.88 10.36
N VAL A 69 6.99 2.73 9.08
CA VAL A 69 5.74 2.11 8.64
C VAL A 69 5.69 0.63 9.06
N ALA A 70 6.80 -0.10 8.97
CA ALA A 70 6.90 -1.49 9.41
C ALA A 70 6.62 -1.66 10.91
N ILE A 71 7.17 -0.78 11.75
CA ILE A 71 6.92 -0.75 13.20
C ILE A 71 5.44 -0.48 13.48
N ILE A 72 4.84 0.52 12.83
CA ILE A 72 3.40 0.78 12.99
C ILE A 72 2.57 -0.45 12.59
N ASN A 73 2.91 -1.11 11.48
CA ASN A 73 2.19 -2.28 11.00
C ASN A 73 2.23 -3.43 12.01
N ILE A 74 3.41 -3.78 12.54
CA ILE A 74 3.54 -4.91 13.48
C ILE A 74 2.94 -4.58 14.85
N THR A 75 3.04 -3.33 15.30
CA THR A 75 2.49 -2.90 16.59
C THR A 75 0.98 -2.87 16.57
N PHE A 76 0.35 -2.34 15.51
CA PHE A 76 -1.09 -2.05 15.52
C PHE A 76 -1.94 -3.00 14.67
N TRP A 77 -1.45 -3.49 13.53
CA TRP A 77 -2.34 -4.04 12.49
C TRP A 77 -2.12 -5.52 12.19
N VAL A 78 -0.87 -5.95 11.99
CA VAL A 78 -0.55 -7.30 11.54
C VAL A 78 -0.50 -8.26 12.73
N ARG A 79 -1.40 -9.26 12.72
CA ARG A 79 -1.55 -10.24 13.82
C ARG A 79 -1.38 -11.69 13.36
N ASN A 80 -1.02 -11.92 12.10
CA ASN A 80 -0.78 -13.25 11.57
C ASN A 80 0.72 -13.57 11.49
N VAL A 81 1.09 -14.82 11.78
CA VAL A 81 2.49 -15.27 11.85
C VAL A 81 3.23 -15.00 10.54
N TYR A 82 2.60 -15.29 9.40
CA TYR A 82 3.20 -15.06 8.08
C TYR A 82 3.54 -13.57 7.85
N GLY A 83 2.60 -12.67 8.15
CA GLY A 83 2.82 -11.23 8.03
C GLY A 83 3.89 -10.71 8.98
N ILE A 84 3.89 -11.18 10.22
CA ILE A 84 4.90 -10.84 11.24
C ILE A 84 6.29 -11.25 10.77
N ILE A 85 6.47 -12.49 10.30
CA ILE A 85 7.76 -12.99 9.79
C ILE A 85 8.24 -12.13 8.63
N TRP A 86 7.37 -11.81 7.67
CA TRP A 86 7.73 -10.98 6.53
C TRP A 86 8.17 -9.57 6.93
N ILE A 87 7.42 -8.91 7.82
CA ILE A 87 7.78 -7.57 8.31
C ILE A 87 9.13 -7.61 9.03
N ILE A 88 9.36 -8.60 9.89
CA ILE A 88 10.63 -8.74 10.61
C ILE A 88 11.80 -8.95 9.65
N LEU A 89 11.67 -9.89 8.70
CA LEU A 89 12.73 -10.18 7.72
C LEU A 89 13.05 -8.97 6.86
N PHE A 90 12.02 -8.29 6.33
CA PHE A 90 12.22 -7.12 5.48
C PHE A 90 12.81 -5.92 6.25
N SER A 91 12.40 -5.74 7.50
CA SER A 91 12.96 -4.71 8.38
C SER A 91 14.42 -5.02 8.73
N ALA A 92 14.73 -6.28 9.04
CA ALA A 92 16.10 -6.71 9.33
C ALA A 92 17.03 -6.50 8.11
N LEU A 93 16.56 -6.84 6.91
CA LEU A 93 17.29 -6.56 5.67
C LEU A 93 17.54 -5.07 5.47
N SER A 94 16.54 -4.23 5.72
CA SER A 94 16.66 -2.77 5.60
C SER A 94 17.67 -2.20 6.61
N VAL A 95 17.66 -2.69 7.86
CA VAL A 95 18.64 -2.29 8.88
C VAL A 95 20.05 -2.75 8.50
N LEU A 96 20.21 -3.95 7.94
CA LEU A 96 21.51 -4.44 7.47
C LEU A 96 22.08 -3.55 6.37
N VAL A 97 21.24 -3.11 5.42
CA VAL A 97 21.64 -2.16 4.37
C VAL A 97 22.11 -0.83 4.96
N ILE A 98 21.42 -0.29 5.98
CA ILE A 98 21.85 0.92 6.69
C ILE A 98 23.19 0.69 7.39
N TYR A 99 23.34 -0.43 8.11
CA TYR A 99 24.53 -0.76 8.89
C TYR A 99 25.79 -0.96 8.04
N ASN A 100 25.62 -1.33 6.77
CA ASN A 100 26.74 -1.49 5.85
C ASN A 100 27.42 -0.16 5.47
N GLU A 101 26.80 0.99 5.76
CA GLU A 101 27.34 2.34 5.56
C GLU A 101 27.89 2.61 4.14
N ASN A 102 27.41 1.84 3.15
CA ASN A 102 27.86 1.92 1.77
C ASN A 102 26.79 2.62 0.95
N ASP A 103 27.06 3.86 0.57
CA ASP A 103 26.13 4.74 -0.16
C ASP A 103 25.62 4.11 -1.46
N LEU A 104 26.48 3.38 -2.19
CA LEU A 104 26.09 2.70 -3.43
C LEU A 104 25.07 1.61 -3.15
N ILE A 105 25.27 0.81 -2.11
CA ILE A 105 24.35 -0.28 -1.74
C ILE A 105 23.02 0.30 -1.23
N ILE A 106 23.07 1.36 -0.43
CA ILE A 106 21.88 2.08 0.04
C ILE A 106 21.09 2.66 -1.14
N ALA A 107 21.77 3.29 -2.10
CA ALA A 107 21.15 3.85 -3.30
C ALA A 107 20.51 2.75 -4.17
N ILE A 108 21.24 1.68 -4.50
CA ILE A 108 20.70 0.57 -5.33
C ILE A 108 19.47 -0.05 -4.66
N PHE A 109 19.53 -0.30 -3.36
CA PHE A 109 18.45 -0.93 -2.62
C PHE A 109 17.19 -0.04 -2.58
N THR A 110 17.35 1.25 -2.29
CA THR A 110 16.23 2.21 -2.24
C THR A 110 15.63 2.50 -3.61
N ILE A 111 16.45 2.59 -4.67
CA ILE A 111 15.99 2.66 -6.06
C ILE A 111 15.15 1.43 -6.40
N THR A 112 15.65 0.24 -6.08
CA THR A 112 14.97 -1.02 -6.36
C THR A 112 13.61 -1.08 -5.68
N ILE A 113 13.52 -0.75 -4.38
CA ILE A 113 12.25 -0.73 -3.64
C ILE A 113 11.28 0.28 -4.23
N SER A 114 11.75 1.48 -4.56
CA SER A 114 10.88 2.54 -5.10
C SER A 114 10.31 2.14 -6.46
N CYS A 115 11.11 1.50 -7.32
CA CYS A 115 10.66 0.95 -8.59
C CYS A 115 9.64 -0.18 -8.39
N ILE A 116 9.90 -1.11 -7.46
CA ILE A 116 8.95 -2.18 -7.12
C ILE A 116 7.62 -1.58 -6.66
N MET A 117 7.64 -0.58 -5.77
CA MET A 117 6.42 0.09 -5.31
C MET A 117 5.65 0.75 -6.45
N LEU A 118 6.34 1.42 -7.39
CA LEU A 118 5.69 2.00 -8.56
C LEU A 118 5.01 0.91 -9.40
N ILE A 119 5.72 -0.18 -9.71
CA ILE A 119 5.16 -1.29 -10.50
C ILE A 119 3.96 -1.93 -9.78
N GLU A 120 4.05 -2.13 -8.47
CA GLU A 120 3.00 -2.75 -7.67
C GLU A 120 1.71 -1.91 -7.66
N THR A 121 1.82 -0.57 -7.72
CA THR A 121 0.62 0.29 -7.87
C THR A 121 -0.14 0.00 -9.18
N PHE A 122 0.57 -0.33 -10.26
CA PHE A 122 -0.08 -0.69 -11.52
C PHE A 122 -0.67 -2.09 -11.50
N ILE A 123 0.11 -3.07 -11.02
CA ILE A 123 -0.32 -4.48 -10.98
C ILE A 123 -1.56 -4.63 -10.10
N SER A 124 -1.57 -4.00 -8.92
CA SER A 124 -2.70 -4.05 -7.99
C SER A 124 -3.99 -3.46 -8.58
N ASN A 125 -3.91 -2.28 -9.20
CA ASN A 125 -5.07 -1.64 -9.84
C ASN A 125 -5.56 -2.42 -11.07
N TYR A 126 -4.66 -2.97 -11.87
CA TYR A 126 -5.02 -3.82 -13.00
C TYR A 126 -5.74 -5.10 -12.55
N ASN A 127 -5.21 -5.76 -11.52
CA ASN A 127 -5.86 -6.93 -10.92
C ASN A 127 -7.23 -6.60 -10.33
N LEU A 128 -7.36 -5.43 -9.68
CA LEU A 128 -8.65 -4.97 -9.16
C LEU A 128 -9.69 -4.79 -10.27
N ILE A 129 -9.33 -4.19 -11.41
CA ILE A 129 -10.23 -4.07 -12.57
C ILE A 129 -10.66 -5.44 -13.09
N LYS A 130 -9.71 -6.37 -13.24
CA LYS A 130 -9.98 -7.73 -13.73
C LYS A 130 -10.96 -8.46 -12.81
N ILE A 131 -10.79 -8.34 -11.48
CA ILE A 131 -11.69 -8.94 -10.50
C ILE A 131 -13.03 -8.22 -10.49
N ALA A 132 -13.06 -6.88 -10.53
CA ALA A 132 -14.29 -6.09 -10.58
C ALA A 132 -15.14 -6.40 -11.80
N TYR A 133 -14.51 -6.71 -12.94
CA TYR A 133 -15.21 -7.10 -14.16
C TYR A 133 -15.75 -8.54 -14.11
N LYS A 134 -14.91 -9.51 -13.69
CA LYS A 134 -15.29 -10.94 -13.69
C LYS A 134 -16.20 -11.32 -12.53
N SER A 135 -15.93 -10.78 -11.34
CA SER A 135 -16.58 -11.14 -10.08
C SER A 135 -16.74 -9.91 -9.19
N PRO A 136 -17.65 -8.96 -9.54
CA PRO A 136 -17.82 -7.69 -8.82
C PRO A 136 -18.21 -7.83 -7.34
N GLY A 137 -18.69 -9.00 -6.92
CA GLY A 137 -18.95 -9.32 -5.51
C GLY A 137 -17.70 -9.63 -4.69
N ASN A 138 -16.57 -9.99 -5.34
CA ASN A 138 -15.32 -10.38 -4.69
C ASN A 138 -14.19 -9.36 -4.93
N ALA A 139 -14.49 -8.18 -5.43
CA ALA A 139 -13.53 -7.12 -5.75
C ALA A 139 -13.05 -6.34 -4.52
N GLY A 140 -12.78 -7.03 -3.40
CA GLY A 140 -12.22 -6.47 -2.16
C GLY A 140 -12.80 -5.10 -1.78
N ASP A 141 -11.93 -4.09 -1.75
CA ASP A 141 -12.28 -2.70 -1.40
C ASP A 141 -13.29 -2.06 -2.36
N ALA A 142 -13.27 -2.40 -3.65
CA ALA A 142 -14.24 -1.89 -4.61
C ALA A 142 -15.66 -2.42 -4.33
N THR A 143 -15.78 -3.65 -3.80
CA THR A 143 -17.07 -4.19 -3.32
C THR A 143 -17.55 -3.43 -2.07
N LEU A 144 -16.64 -3.12 -1.13
CA LEU A 144 -16.96 -2.34 0.07
C LEU A 144 -17.40 -0.90 -0.27
N LEU A 145 -16.80 -0.31 -1.31
CA LEU A 145 -17.23 0.98 -1.84
C LEU A 145 -18.58 0.89 -2.54
N LYS A 146 -18.84 -0.18 -3.30
CA LYS A 146 -20.15 -0.43 -3.88
C LYS A 146 -21.24 -0.56 -2.82
N SER A 147 -21.00 -1.27 -1.72
CA SER A 147 -22.01 -1.46 -0.67
C SER A 147 -22.29 -0.19 0.16
N SER A 148 -21.32 0.73 0.23
CA SER A 148 -21.45 2.01 0.93
C SER A 148 -22.02 3.14 0.05
N THR A 149 -21.67 3.16 -1.25
CA THR A 149 -22.03 4.26 -2.18
C THR A 149 -23.05 3.89 -3.25
N TYR A 150 -23.40 2.61 -3.39
CA TYR A 150 -24.23 2.05 -4.46
C TYR A 150 -23.65 2.20 -5.88
N ILE A 151 -22.45 2.77 -6.02
CA ILE A 151 -21.74 2.91 -7.30
C ILE A 151 -21.09 1.55 -7.67
N PRO A 152 -21.18 1.08 -8.92
CA PRO A 152 -20.55 -0.17 -9.36
C PRO A 152 -19.05 -0.28 -9.04
N SER A 153 -18.62 -1.46 -8.58
CA SER A 153 -17.21 -1.75 -8.21
C SER A 153 -16.21 -1.42 -9.33
N ILE A 154 -16.61 -1.58 -10.60
CA ILE A 154 -15.77 -1.29 -11.76
C ILE A 154 -15.42 0.21 -11.88
N LEU A 155 -16.35 1.11 -11.53
CA LEU A 155 -16.09 2.55 -11.59
C LEU A 155 -15.09 2.97 -10.51
N TRP A 156 -15.17 2.36 -9.33
CA TRP A 156 -14.18 2.57 -8.27
C TRP A 156 -12.80 2.02 -8.67
N ALA A 157 -12.75 0.84 -9.28
CA ALA A 157 -11.49 0.28 -9.78
C ALA A 157 -10.84 1.17 -10.87
N LEU A 158 -11.65 1.73 -11.78
CA LEU A 158 -11.18 2.68 -12.78
C LEU A 158 -10.70 4.00 -12.16
N LEU A 159 -11.38 4.50 -11.12
CA LEU A 159 -10.96 5.69 -10.39
C LEU A 159 -9.60 5.47 -9.72
N PHE A 160 -9.38 4.33 -9.08
CA PHE A 160 -8.08 4.00 -8.50
C PHE A 160 -6.97 3.86 -9.55
N LEU A 161 -7.28 3.24 -10.70
CA LEU A 161 -6.33 3.19 -11.81
C LEU A 161 -5.99 4.60 -12.30
N PHE A 162 -6.98 5.46 -12.52
CA PHE A 162 -6.76 6.85 -12.94
C PHE A 162 -5.86 7.61 -11.94
N PHE A 163 -6.13 7.45 -10.64
CA PHE A 163 -5.33 8.06 -9.58
C PHE A 163 -3.88 7.54 -9.61
N SER A 164 -3.68 6.23 -9.76
CA SER A 164 -2.32 5.65 -9.87
C SER A 164 -1.57 6.13 -11.12
N LEU A 165 -2.26 6.23 -12.26
CA LEU A 165 -1.69 6.76 -13.51
C LEU A 165 -1.27 8.22 -13.35
N TYR A 166 -2.08 9.03 -12.67
CA TYR A 166 -1.75 10.42 -12.40
C TYR A 166 -0.46 10.54 -11.56
N PHE A 167 -0.34 9.79 -10.47
CA PHE A 167 0.87 9.81 -9.64
C PHE A 167 2.07 9.22 -10.37
N ALA A 168 1.90 8.18 -11.18
CA ALA A 168 2.98 7.66 -12.01
C ALA A 168 3.44 8.67 -13.07
N TYR A 169 2.52 9.42 -13.68
CA TYR A 169 2.86 10.52 -14.58
C TYR A 169 3.67 11.60 -13.86
N LEU A 170 3.24 12.01 -12.65
CA LEU A 170 4.00 12.93 -11.82
C LEU A 170 5.40 12.39 -11.50
N SER A 171 5.52 11.10 -11.19
CA SER A 171 6.79 10.42 -10.93
C SER A 171 7.72 10.46 -12.14
N LEU A 172 7.21 10.21 -13.35
CA LEU A 172 8.02 10.29 -14.58
C LEU A 172 8.49 11.71 -14.84
N LYS A 173 7.64 12.71 -14.61
CA LYS A 173 7.98 14.13 -14.75
C LYS A 173 9.09 14.58 -13.79
N LEU A 174 9.38 13.82 -12.73
CA LEU A 174 10.51 14.13 -11.85
C LEU A 174 11.86 13.95 -12.56
N PHE A 175 11.95 13.04 -13.53
CA PHE A 175 13.21 12.63 -14.16
C PHE A 175 13.35 13.03 -15.64
N LEU A 176 12.31 13.64 -16.22
CA LEU A 176 12.32 14.27 -17.55
C LEU A 176 12.65 15.75 -17.44
#